data_AF-A0A352FE34-F1
#
_entry.id   AF-A0A352FE34-F1
#
_cell.length_a   1.000
_cell.length_b   1.000
_cell.length_c   1.000
_cell.angle_alpha   90.00
_cell.angle_beta   90.00
_cell.angle_gamma   90.00
#
_symmetry.space_group_name_H-M   'P 1'
#
loop_
_entity.id
_entity.type
_entity.pdbx_description
1 polymer ?
#
loop_
_entity_poly.entity_id
_entity_poly.type
_entity_poly.pdbx_seq_one_letter_code
_entity_poly.pdbx_strand_id
1 'polypeptide(L)'
;ESDDQKAPRGGGAGAVDPELFSLLKDLRKNISKKHNLPPFVIFQDPSLEDMAVYYPIRTEELANMTGVGMGKAQRYGKDFVELIKKYVEEKEIERPQDLVVRSIVNKSSMKVSIIQSVDRKVPLDVIAESKGLEMNEMLKEIESIVNSGTKLNIDYFIDEVMDEEHQEEIYTYFKEEAETESVEDALSELGEDDYTEEDIRLIRIKFISEMGN
;
A
#
# COMPACT_ATOMS: atom_id res chain seq x y z
N GLU A 1 14.86 21.48 16.50
CA GLU A 1 13.97 21.03 15.41
C GLU A 1 14.82 20.21 14.45
N SER A 2 14.81 18.90 14.65
CA SER A 2 15.71 17.96 13.96
C SER A 2 15.19 16.56 14.21
N ASP A 3 14.40 16.04 13.29
CA ASP A 3 14.41 14.64 12.84
C ASP A 3 13.28 14.44 11.82
N ASP A 4 13.59 14.73 10.56
CA ASP A 4 12.79 14.23 9.44
C ASP A 4 13.33 12.83 9.11
N GLN A 5 12.61 11.83 9.60
CA GLN A 5 12.94 10.41 9.46
C GLN A 5 12.93 10.02 7.97
N LYS A 6 14.12 9.95 7.36
CA LYS A 6 14.29 9.25 6.09
C LYS A 6 14.16 7.75 6.34
N ALA A 7 13.05 7.19 5.88
CA ALA A 7 12.77 5.77 5.81
C ALA A 7 13.91 4.97 5.14
N PRO A 8 14.08 3.68 5.48
CA PRO A 8 15.27 2.92 5.14
C PRO A 8 15.38 2.60 3.65
N ARG A 9 16.64 2.48 3.23
CA ARG A 9 17.15 2.28 1.86
C ARG A 9 16.46 1.12 1.14
N GLY A 10 15.88 1.41 -0.02
CA GLY A 10 15.40 0.42 -0.99
C GLY A 10 16.55 -0.32 -1.67
N GLY A 11 17.18 -1.24 -0.94
CA GLY A 11 18.04 -2.29 -1.51
C GLY A 11 17.20 -3.46 -2.01
N GLY A 12 16.34 -3.22 -3.00
CA GLY A 12 15.72 -4.28 -3.79
C GLY A 12 16.74 -4.78 -4.81
N ALA A 13 17.22 -6.02 -4.63
CA ALA A 13 18.10 -6.70 -5.56
C ALA A 13 17.36 -7.09 -6.85
N GLY A 14 17.00 -6.10 -7.68
CA GLY A 14 16.71 -6.35 -9.08
C GLY A 14 18.01 -6.49 -9.85
N ALA A 15 18.06 -7.43 -10.80
CA ALA A 15 19.20 -7.51 -11.71
C ALA A 15 19.27 -6.23 -12.55
N VAL A 16 20.44 -5.59 -12.63
CA VAL A 16 20.66 -4.41 -13.46
C VAL A 16 20.43 -4.78 -14.92
N ASP A 17 19.55 -4.07 -15.63
CA ASP A 17 19.40 -4.22 -17.08
C ASP A 17 20.64 -3.68 -17.78
N PRO A 18 21.46 -4.55 -18.41
CA PRO A 18 22.74 -4.14 -18.99
C PRO A 18 22.56 -3.24 -20.23
N GLU A 19 21.46 -3.39 -20.96
CA GLU A 19 21.21 -2.60 -22.16
C GLU A 19 20.75 -1.20 -21.80
N LEU A 20 19.78 -1.08 -20.89
CA LEU A 20 19.38 0.23 -20.37
C LEU A 20 20.56 0.93 -19.71
N PHE A 21 21.36 0.23 -18.92
CA PHE A 21 22.55 0.79 -18.29
C PHE A 21 23.55 1.36 -19.31
N SER A 22 23.75 0.67 -20.44
CA SER A 22 24.59 1.18 -21.54
C SER A 22 24.01 2.47 -22.15
N LEU A 23 22.71 2.49 -22.46
CA LEU A 23 22.01 3.65 -22.99
C LEU A 23 22.11 4.86 -22.05
N LEU A 24 21.96 4.63 -20.75
CA LEU A 24 22.08 5.66 -19.71
C LEU A 24 23.50 6.22 -19.61
N LYS A 25 24.55 5.40 -19.78
CA LYS A 25 25.95 5.87 -19.81
C LYS A 25 26.20 6.77 -21.01
N ASP A 26 25.69 6.40 -22.18
CA ASP A 26 25.83 7.19 -23.40
C ASP A 26 25.09 8.53 -23.30
N LEU A 27 23.85 8.51 -22.78
CA LEU A 27 23.10 9.72 -22.51
C LEU A 27 23.82 10.63 -21.52
N ARG A 28 24.33 10.09 -20.41
CA ARG A 28 25.12 10.84 -19.43
C ARG A 28 26.31 11.53 -20.07
N LYS A 29 27.04 10.84 -20.95
CA LYS A 29 28.19 11.40 -21.67
C LYS A 29 27.78 12.54 -22.61
N ASN A 30 26.63 12.43 -23.27
CA ASN A 30 26.11 13.47 -24.15
C ASN A 30 25.69 14.72 -23.36
N ILE A 31 25.00 14.54 -22.24
CA ILE A 31 24.58 15.64 -21.35
C ILE A 31 25.80 16.30 -20.71
N SER A 32 26.79 15.52 -20.27
CA SER A 32 27.99 16.08 -19.66
C SER A 32 28.76 16.98 -20.63
N LYS A 33 28.86 16.60 -21.91
CA LYS A 33 29.43 17.44 -22.96
C LYS A 33 28.62 18.72 -23.18
N LYS A 34 27.29 18.62 -23.26
CA LYS A 34 26.38 19.78 -23.43
C LYS A 34 26.51 20.80 -22.31
N HIS A 35 26.73 20.34 -21.08
CA HIS A 35 26.90 21.18 -19.90
C HIS A 35 28.36 21.54 -19.60
N ASN A 36 29.33 21.04 -20.39
CA ASN A 36 30.76 21.16 -20.14
C ASN A 36 31.17 20.72 -18.71
N LEU A 37 30.64 19.57 -18.28
CA LEU A 37 30.89 18.96 -16.97
C LEU A 37 31.43 17.53 -17.13
N PRO A 38 32.20 17.01 -16.15
CA PRO A 38 32.53 15.60 -16.10
C PRO A 38 31.27 14.71 -15.95
N PRO A 39 31.19 13.52 -16.58
CA PRO A 39 29.99 12.66 -16.55
C PRO A 39 29.46 12.36 -15.14
N PHE A 40 30.34 12.06 -14.19
CA PHE A 40 29.96 11.70 -12.81
C PHE A 40 29.27 12.85 -12.05
N VAL A 41 29.42 14.11 -12.51
CA VAL A 41 28.74 15.27 -11.91
C VAL A 41 27.24 15.23 -12.22
N ILE A 42 26.88 14.72 -13.40
CA ILE A 42 25.48 14.53 -13.81
C ILE A 42 24.86 13.45 -12.92
N PHE A 43 25.32 12.20 -13.08
CA PHE A 43 24.94 11.06 -12.24
C PHE A 43 26.12 10.10 -12.06
N GLN A 44 26.25 9.51 -10.88
CA GLN A 44 27.28 8.50 -10.61
C GLN A 44 26.82 7.14 -11.14
N ASP A 45 27.74 6.20 -11.32
CA ASP A 45 27.42 4.85 -11.81
C ASP A 45 26.36 4.14 -10.94
N PRO A 46 26.41 4.19 -9.59
CA PRO A 46 25.35 3.62 -8.75
C PRO A 46 23.98 4.20 -9.04
N SER A 47 23.89 5.49 -9.39
CA SER A 47 22.61 6.12 -9.78
C SER A 47 22.07 5.53 -11.08
N LEU A 48 22.95 5.25 -12.05
CA LEU A 48 22.55 4.68 -13.34
C LEU A 48 22.19 3.19 -13.22
N GLU A 49 22.89 2.46 -12.36
CA GLU A 49 22.53 1.07 -12.01
C GLU A 49 21.14 1.03 -11.38
N ASP A 50 20.87 1.91 -10.42
CA ASP A 50 19.58 2.03 -9.75
C ASP A 50 18.44 2.36 -10.73
N MET A 51 18.69 3.30 -11.66
CA MET A 51 17.75 3.61 -12.74
C MET A 51 17.47 2.40 -13.66
N ALA A 52 18.49 1.58 -13.93
CA ALA A 52 18.37 0.37 -14.75
C ALA A 52 17.72 -0.81 -14.02
N VAL A 53 17.55 -0.72 -12.69
CA VAL A 53 16.82 -1.68 -11.87
C VAL A 53 15.36 -1.27 -11.70
N TYR A 54 15.12 0.02 -11.43
CA TYR A 54 13.79 0.50 -11.03
C TYR A 54 13.00 1.21 -12.12
N TYR A 55 13.64 1.55 -13.24
CA TYR A 55 13.01 2.18 -14.40
C TYR A 55 12.16 3.42 -14.04
N PRO A 56 12.74 4.47 -13.42
CA PRO A 56 11.99 5.69 -13.11
C PRO A 56 11.57 6.41 -14.40
N ILE A 57 10.26 6.59 -14.59
CA ILE A 57 9.66 7.31 -15.73
C ILE A 57 9.06 8.66 -15.31
N ARG A 58 9.25 9.07 -14.07
CA ARG A 58 8.88 10.39 -13.55
C ARG A 58 10.04 11.04 -12.82
N THR A 59 10.04 12.36 -12.77
CA THR A 59 11.12 13.13 -12.12
C THR A 59 11.19 12.84 -10.63
N GLU A 60 10.05 12.64 -10.00
CA GLU A 60 9.91 12.32 -8.58
C GLU A 60 10.48 10.94 -8.27
N GLU A 61 10.23 9.95 -9.14
CA GLU A 61 10.81 8.61 -9.04
C GLU A 61 12.34 8.67 -9.21
N LEU A 62 12.82 9.45 -10.18
CA LEU A 62 14.25 9.64 -10.41
C LEU A 62 14.95 10.27 -9.19
N ALA A 63 14.28 11.19 -8.49
CA ALA A 63 14.79 11.82 -7.28
C ALA A 63 14.86 10.90 -6.05
N ASN A 64 14.30 9.70 -6.14
CA ASN A 64 14.45 8.66 -5.12
C ASN A 64 15.62 7.71 -5.41
N MET A 65 16.28 7.84 -6.57
CA MET A 65 17.42 7.01 -6.93
C MET A 65 18.67 7.38 -6.12
N THR A 66 19.52 6.40 -5.89
CA THR A 66 20.75 6.50 -5.10
C THR A 66 21.64 7.61 -5.63
N GLY A 67 21.91 8.62 -4.79
CA GLY A 67 22.76 9.77 -5.16
C GLY A 67 22.10 10.82 -6.05
N VAL A 68 20.79 10.68 -6.32
CA VAL A 68 19.98 11.63 -7.10
C VAL A 68 19.04 12.38 -6.17
N GLY A 69 19.40 13.60 -5.77
CA GLY A 69 18.45 14.49 -5.08
C GLY A 69 17.55 15.24 -6.06
N MET A 70 16.44 15.80 -5.56
CA MET A 70 15.47 16.61 -6.34
C MET A 70 16.14 17.67 -7.23
N GLY A 71 17.17 18.37 -6.73
CA GLY A 71 17.87 19.39 -7.51
C GLY A 71 18.59 18.83 -8.74
N LYS A 72 19.19 17.63 -8.65
CA LYS A 72 19.80 16.96 -9.82
C LYS A 72 18.74 16.38 -10.76
N ALA A 73 17.68 15.80 -10.20
CA ALA A 73 16.58 15.26 -10.99
C ALA A 73 15.92 16.35 -11.85
N GLN A 74 15.65 17.53 -11.28
CA GLN A 74 15.10 18.65 -12.05
C GLN A 74 16.10 19.20 -13.08
N ARG A 75 17.38 19.29 -12.73
CA ARG A 75 18.40 19.91 -13.60
C ARG A 75 18.84 19.04 -14.77
N TYR A 76 18.93 17.73 -14.58
CA TYR A 76 19.49 16.80 -15.57
C TYR A 76 18.57 15.63 -15.89
N GLY A 77 17.52 15.39 -15.11
CA GLY A 77 16.75 14.16 -15.15
C GLY A 77 15.74 14.04 -16.28
N LYS A 78 15.33 15.14 -16.91
CA LYS A 78 14.28 15.13 -17.96
C LYS A 78 14.63 14.16 -19.09
N ASP A 79 15.82 14.28 -19.65
CA ASP A 79 16.26 13.43 -20.78
C ASP A 79 16.42 11.96 -20.35
N PHE A 80 16.79 11.70 -19.09
CA PHE A 80 16.90 10.35 -18.54
C PHE A 80 15.52 9.70 -18.39
N VAL A 81 14.57 10.42 -17.80
CA VAL A 81 13.19 9.98 -17.66
C VAL A 81 12.57 9.67 -19.02
N GLU A 82 12.79 10.53 -20.01
CA GLU A 82 12.27 10.32 -21.36
C GLU A 82 12.87 9.08 -22.04
N LEU A 83 14.18 8.87 -21.90
CA LEU A 83 14.86 7.67 -22.41
C LEU A 83 14.33 6.40 -21.73
N ILE A 84 14.24 6.39 -20.40
CA ILE A 84 13.78 5.23 -19.63
C ILE A 84 12.31 4.93 -19.97
N LYS A 85 11.47 5.96 -20.06
CA LYS A 85 10.06 5.82 -20.44
C LYS A 85 9.92 5.17 -21.82
N LYS A 86 10.65 5.68 -22.81
CA LYS A 86 10.65 5.11 -24.16
C LYS A 86 11.12 3.66 -24.16
N TYR A 87 12.20 3.36 -23.42
CA TYR A 87 12.74 2.01 -23.33
C TYR A 87 11.74 1.02 -22.70
N VAL A 88 11.04 1.44 -21.65
CA VAL A 88 9.98 0.66 -21.00
C VAL A 88 8.82 0.40 -21.96
N GLU A 89 8.38 1.42 -22.70
CA GLU A 89 7.30 1.30 -23.69
C GLU A 89 7.68 0.39 -24.86
N GLU A 90 8.89 0.52 -25.41
CA GLU A 90 9.36 -0.28 -26.57
C GLU A 90 9.58 -1.76 -26.24
N LYS A 91 9.94 -2.06 -24.99
CA LYS A 91 10.23 -3.43 -24.54
C LYS A 91 9.13 -4.05 -23.67
N GLU A 92 8.02 -3.35 -23.50
CA GLU A 92 6.89 -3.77 -22.67
C GLU A 92 7.33 -4.20 -21.25
N ILE A 93 8.24 -3.42 -20.64
CA ILE A 93 8.83 -3.77 -19.34
C ILE A 93 7.82 -3.52 -18.22
N GLU A 94 7.52 -4.57 -17.44
CA GLU A 94 6.80 -4.42 -16.18
C GLU A 94 7.70 -3.81 -15.12
N ARG A 95 7.43 -2.55 -14.77
CA ARG A 95 8.23 -1.81 -13.79
C ARG A 95 7.88 -2.24 -12.36
N PRO A 96 8.87 -2.50 -11.49
CA PRO A 96 8.63 -2.79 -10.07
C PRO A 96 7.81 -1.71 -9.37
N GLN A 97 8.03 -0.44 -9.74
CA GLN A 97 7.32 0.71 -9.19
C GLN A 97 5.84 0.74 -9.60
N ASP A 98 5.49 0.25 -10.79
CA ASP A 98 4.09 0.22 -11.26
C ASP A 98 3.26 -0.85 -10.54
N LEU A 99 3.89 -1.96 -10.14
CA LEU A 99 3.23 -2.98 -9.33
C LEU A 99 2.79 -2.41 -7.97
N VAL A 100 3.64 -1.57 -7.36
CA VAL A 100 3.32 -0.89 -6.10
C VAL A 100 2.22 0.14 -6.28
N VAL A 101 2.29 0.99 -7.31
CA VAL A 101 1.27 2.02 -7.57
C VAL A 101 -0.08 1.40 -7.91
N ARG A 102 -0.12 0.35 -8.75
CA ARG A 102 -1.37 -0.39 -9.05
C ARG A 102 -1.96 -0.99 -7.77
N SER A 103 -1.13 -1.54 -6.89
CA SER A 103 -1.61 -2.11 -5.62
C SER A 103 -2.25 -1.04 -4.72
N ILE A 104 -1.71 0.18 -4.67
CA ILE A 104 -2.25 1.27 -3.84
C ILE A 104 -3.54 1.85 -4.45
N VAL A 105 -3.57 2.10 -5.76
CA VAL A 105 -4.77 2.61 -6.45
C VAL A 105 -5.91 1.59 -6.38
N ASN A 106 -5.61 0.31 -6.61
CA ASN A 106 -6.61 -0.74 -6.53
C ASN A 106 -7.15 -0.89 -5.10
N LYS A 107 -6.29 -0.85 -4.07
CA LYS A 107 -6.72 -0.87 -2.65
C LYS A 107 -7.66 0.29 -2.32
N SER A 108 -7.32 1.52 -2.74
CA SER A 108 -8.20 2.69 -2.52
C SER A 108 -9.54 2.57 -3.23
N SER A 109 -9.57 2.07 -4.48
CA SER A 109 -10.82 1.84 -5.21
C SER A 109 -11.67 0.71 -4.63
N MET A 110 -11.01 -0.33 -4.13
CA MET A 110 -11.64 -1.49 -3.51
C MET A 110 -12.33 -1.09 -2.21
N LYS A 111 -11.65 -0.33 -1.34
CA LYS A 111 -12.22 0.22 -0.11
C LYS A 111 -13.46 1.07 -0.35
N VAL A 112 -13.41 1.98 -1.32
CA VAL A 112 -14.58 2.79 -1.71
C VAL A 112 -15.76 1.91 -2.15
N SER A 113 -15.49 0.87 -2.94
CA SER A 113 -16.53 -0.07 -3.38
C SER A 113 -17.09 -0.92 -2.23
N ILE A 114 -16.27 -1.29 -1.23
CA ILE A 114 -16.71 -1.97 0.00
C ILE A 114 -17.65 -1.04 0.78
N ILE A 115 -17.24 0.19 1.07
CA ILE A 115 -18.04 1.20 1.80
C ILE A 115 -19.41 1.37 1.16
N GLN A 116 -19.46 1.60 -0.15
CA GLN A 116 -20.72 1.77 -0.89
C GLN A 116 -21.63 0.53 -0.86
N SER A 117 -21.06 -0.66 -0.76
CA SER A 117 -21.84 -1.91 -0.71
C SER A 117 -22.38 -2.16 0.69
N VAL A 118 -21.58 -1.84 1.72
CA VAL A 118 -22.02 -1.83 3.12
C VAL A 118 -23.14 -0.80 3.34
N ASP A 119 -23.03 0.42 2.79
CA ASP A 119 -24.09 1.44 2.86
C ASP A 119 -25.42 0.98 2.22
N ARG A 120 -25.33 0.12 1.20
CA ARG A 120 -26.48 -0.52 0.56
C ARG A 120 -26.96 -1.78 1.28
N LYS A 121 -26.35 -2.12 2.41
CA LYS A 121 -26.64 -3.31 3.21
C LYS A 121 -26.50 -4.62 2.44
N VAL A 122 -25.49 -4.71 1.58
CA VAL A 122 -25.16 -5.96 0.89
C VAL A 122 -24.44 -6.88 1.88
N PRO A 123 -24.85 -8.15 2.07
CA PRO A 123 -24.18 -9.10 2.97
C PRO A 123 -22.67 -9.21 2.71
N LEU A 124 -21.87 -9.31 3.77
CA LEU A 124 -20.41 -9.20 3.67
C LEU A 124 -19.78 -10.36 2.90
N ASP A 125 -20.35 -11.56 3.00
CA ASP A 125 -20.00 -12.76 2.24
C ASP A 125 -20.20 -12.56 0.73
N VAL A 126 -21.31 -11.94 0.33
CA VAL A 126 -21.60 -11.58 -1.07
C VAL A 126 -20.62 -10.51 -1.57
N ILE A 127 -20.27 -9.52 -0.72
CA ILE A 127 -19.26 -8.53 -1.08
C ILE A 127 -17.90 -9.19 -1.29
N ALA A 128 -17.50 -10.10 -0.40
CA ALA A 128 -16.25 -10.86 -0.49
C ALA A 128 -16.19 -11.69 -1.78
N GLU A 129 -17.23 -12.47 -2.07
CA GLU A 129 -17.33 -13.29 -3.29
C GLU A 129 -17.21 -12.43 -4.56
N SER A 130 -17.92 -11.29 -4.60
CA SER A 130 -17.86 -10.37 -5.76
C SER A 130 -16.47 -9.81 -6.03
N LYS A 131 -15.58 -9.86 -5.04
CA LYS A 131 -14.20 -9.37 -5.08
C LYS A 131 -13.18 -10.50 -5.17
N GLY A 132 -13.61 -11.76 -5.12
CA GLY A 132 -12.75 -12.93 -5.09
C GLY A 132 -11.89 -12.99 -3.83
N LEU A 133 -12.45 -12.57 -2.69
CA LEU A 133 -11.79 -12.57 -1.38
C LEU A 133 -12.42 -13.64 -0.48
N GLU A 134 -11.60 -14.24 0.37
CA GLU A 134 -12.09 -15.04 1.51
C GLU A 134 -12.65 -14.11 2.60
N MET A 135 -13.54 -14.62 3.46
CA MET A 135 -14.16 -13.82 4.54
C MET A 135 -13.10 -13.15 5.43
N ASN A 136 -12.06 -13.89 5.80
CA ASN A 136 -10.95 -13.36 6.59
C ASN A 136 -10.22 -12.17 5.94
N GLU A 137 -10.10 -12.17 4.61
CA GLU A 137 -9.51 -11.06 3.86
C GLU A 137 -10.48 -9.88 3.77
N MET A 138 -11.77 -10.14 3.59
CA MET A 138 -12.82 -9.13 3.62
C MET A 138 -12.86 -8.40 4.97
N LEU A 139 -12.84 -9.14 6.08
CA LEU A 139 -12.80 -8.57 7.43
C LEU A 139 -11.55 -7.69 7.64
N LYS A 140 -10.38 -8.10 7.10
CA LYS A 140 -9.15 -7.28 7.16
C LYS A 140 -9.30 -5.95 6.41
N GLU A 141 -9.96 -5.96 5.26
CA GLU A 141 -10.22 -4.73 4.51
C GLU A 141 -11.21 -3.82 5.24
N ILE A 142 -12.26 -4.37 5.87
CA ILE A 142 -13.23 -3.62 6.68
C ILE A 142 -12.55 -2.99 7.91
N GLU A 143 -11.75 -3.76 8.66
CA GLU A 143 -10.95 -3.25 9.79
C GLU A 143 -10.05 -2.09 9.33
N SER A 144 -9.39 -2.23 8.17
CA SER A 144 -8.55 -1.19 7.60
C SER A 144 -9.33 0.06 7.16
N ILE A 145 -10.62 -0.07 6.85
CA ILE A 145 -11.52 1.06 6.56
C ILE A 145 -11.92 1.76 7.88
N VAL A 146 -12.36 1.00 8.88
CA VAL A 146 -12.77 1.55 10.18
C VAL A 146 -11.61 2.26 10.89
N ASN A 147 -10.41 1.64 10.89
CA ASN A 147 -9.20 2.23 11.47
C ASN A 147 -8.71 3.49 10.74
N SER A 148 -9.19 3.73 9.52
CA SER A 148 -8.92 4.98 8.78
C SER A 148 -9.84 6.14 9.17
N GLY A 149 -10.78 5.92 10.09
CA GLY A 149 -11.74 6.91 10.57
C GLY A 149 -13.11 6.85 9.88
N THR A 150 -13.34 5.85 9.02
CA THR A 150 -14.60 5.73 8.29
C THR A 150 -15.61 4.97 9.13
N LYS A 151 -16.73 5.61 9.45
CA LYS A 151 -17.86 4.97 10.13
C LYS A 151 -18.60 4.03 9.19
N LEU A 152 -18.67 2.76 9.57
CA LEU A 152 -19.44 1.72 8.89
C LEU A 152 -20.49 1.16 9.84
N ASN A 153 -21.69 0.89 9.31
CA ASN A 153 -22.70 0.12 10.02
C ASN A 153 -22.82 -1.24 9.34
N ILE A 154 -22.48 -2.30 10.08
CA ILE A 154 -22.60 -3.69 9.62
C ILE A 154 -23.62 -4.49 10.45
N ASP A 155 -24.45 -3.82 11.24
CA ASP A 155 -25.43 -4.44 12.14
C ASP A 155 -26.34 -5.40 11.39
N TYR A 156 -26.78 -5.00 10.20
CA TYR A 156 -27.65 -5.82 9.34
C TYR A 156 -27.05 -7.20 8.99
N PHE A 157 -25.73 -7.33 8.95
CA PHE A 157 -25.07 -8.60 8.69
C PHE A 157 -24.86 -9.37 9.99
N ILE A 158 -24.44 -8.67 11.06
CA ILE A 158 -24.25 -9.27 12.38
C ILE A 158 -25.55 -9.91 12.87
N ASP A 159 -26.67 -9.19 12.76
CA ASP A 159 -28.01 -9.65 13.15
C ASP A 159 -28.47 -10.91 12.38
N GLU A 160 -27.89 -11.18 11.21
CA GLU A 160 -28.19 -12.36 10.40
C GLU A 160 -27.35 -13.58 10.78
N VAL A 161 -26.12 -13.36 11.27
CA VAL A 161 -25.14 -14.44 11.52
C VAL A 161 -24.90 -14.74 13.00
N MET A 162 -25.33 -13.86 13.90
CA MET A 162 -25.09 -13.95 15.33
C MET A 162 -26.32 -13.49 16.13
N ASP A 163 -26.72 -14.27 17.13
CA ASP A 163 -27.84 -13.90 18.01
C ASP A 163 -27.49 -12.79 19.00
N GLU A 164 -28.53 -12.11 19.49
CA GLU A 164 -28.40 -10.91 20.33
C GLU A 164 -27.61 -11.15 21.63
N GLU A 165 -27.66 -12.35 22.21
CA GLU A 165 -26.95 -12.68 23.46
C GLU A 165 -25.44 -12.70 23.23
N HIS A 166 -24.99 -13.45 22.22
CA HIS A 166 -23.58 -13.45 21.80
C HIS A 166 -23.07 -12.06 21.40
N GLN A 167 -23.89 -11.29 20.68
CA GLN A 167 -23.52 -9.92 20.31
C GLN A 167 -23.27 -9.03 21.56
N GLU A 168 -24.19 -9.08 22.53
CA GLU A 168 -24.12 -8.26 23.75
C GLU A 168 -22.92 -8.63 24.62
N GLU A 169 -22.61 -9.92 24.76
CA GLU A 169 -21.46 -10.40 25.52
C GLU A 169 -20.14 -9.89 24.95
N ILE A 170 -19.87 -10.13 23.66
CA ILE A 170 -18.63 -9.69 23.01
C ILE A 170 -18.52 -8.15 23.03
N TYR A 171 -19.64 -7.44 22.81
CA TYR A 171 -19.64 -5.98 22.80
C TYR A 171 -19.34 -5.42 24.20
N THR A 172 -19.91 -6.03 25.24
CA THR A 172 -19.67 -5.64 26.64
C THR A 172 -18.23 -5.87 27.03
N TYR A 173 -17.63 -6.99 26.64
CA TYR A 173 -16.20 -7.25 26.85
C TYR A 173 -15.33 -6.13 26.30
N PHE A 174 -15.49 -5.75 25.01
CA PHE A 174 -14.69 -4.67 24.42
C PHE A 174 -14.92 -3.31 25.08
N LYS A 175 -16.12 -3.08 25.62
CA LYS A 175 -16.50 -1.81 26.23
C LYS A 175 -16.02 -1.64 27.66
N GLU A 176 -16.03 -2.71 28.46
CA GLU A 176 -15.88 -2.63 29.92
C GLU A 176 -14.66 -3.39 30.46
N GLU A 177 -14.20 -4.45 29.76
CA GLU A 177 -13.17 -5.36 30.28
C GLU A 177 -11.86 -5.31 29.49
N ALA A 178 -11.94 -5.17 28.16
CA ALA A 178 -10.78 -5.25 27.29
C ALA A 178 -9.75 -4.13 27.55
N GLU A 179 -8.50 -4.51 27.81
CA GLU A 179 -7.38 -3.57 27.90
C GLU A 179 -6.79 -3.23 26.52
N THR A 180 -6.97 -4.12 25.55
CA THR A 180 -6.44 -4.00 24.19
C THR A 180 -7.52 -4.32 23.15
N GLU A 181 -7.24 -3.99 21.89
CA GLU A 181 -8.09 -4.39 20.75
C GLU A 181 -7.74 -5.78 20.18
N SER A 182 -7.00 -6.60 20.92
CA SER A 182 -6.53 -7.91 20.45
C SER A 182 -7.69 -8.90 20.32
N VAL A 183 -7.79 -9.53 19.14
CA VAL A 183 -8.76 -10.61 18.90
C VAL A 183 -8.37 -11.89 19.65
N GLU A 184 -7.07 -12.15 19.78
CA GLU A 184 -6.54 -13.33 20.49
C GLU A 184 -6.83 -13.23 22.00
N ASP A 185 -6.66 -12.04 22.58
CA ASP A 185 -6.96 -11.80 24.00
C ASP A 185 -8.47 -11.95 24.25
N ALA A 186 -9.29 -11.41 23.34
CA ALA A 186 -10.76 -11.53 23.42
C ALA A 186 -11.23 -12.98 23.35
N LEU A 187 -10.70 -13.79 22.42
CA LEU A 187 -11.01 -15.21 22.32
C LEU A 187 -10.58 -15.99 23.57
N SER A 188 -9.42 -15.66 24.13
CA SER A 188 -8.91 -16.31 25.34
C SER A 188 -9.78 -16.05 26.57
N GLU A 189 -10.33 -14.85 26.70
CA GLU A 189 -11.18 -14.44 27.83
C GLU A 189 -12.64 -14.89 27.66
N LEU A 190 -13.20 -14.77 26.45
CA LEU A 190 -14.59 -15.12 26.17
C LEU A 190 -14.80 -16.63 25.94
N GLY A 191 -13.75 -17.36 25.59
CA GLY A 191 -13.78 -18.81 25.37
C GLY A 191 -13.85 -19.19 23.89
N GLU A 192 -12.82 -19.92 23.44
CA GLU A 192 -12.70 -20.43 22.05
C GLU A 192 -13.77 -21.48 21.67
N ASP A 193 -14.42 -22.09 22.67
CA ASP A 193 -15.49 -23.07 22.44
C ASP A 193 -16.85 -22.41 22.15
N ASP A 194 -17.04 -21.15 22.57
CA ASP A 194 -18.29 -20.41 22.48
C ASP A 194 -18.28 -19.41 21.32
N TYR A 195 -17.10 -18.89 20.94
CA TYR A 195 -16.95 -17.84 19.94
C TYR A 195 -15.88 -18.15 18.89
N THR A 196 -16.16 -17.81 17.64
CA THR A 196 -15.18 -17.89 16.56
C THR A 196 -14.38 -16.59 16.41
N GLU A 197 -13.22 -16.66 15.77
CA GLU A 197 -12.44 -15.46 15.41
C GLU A 197 -13.27 -14.48 14.58
N GLU A 198 -14.13 -14.98 13.68
CA GLU A 198 -14.99 -14.14 12.85
C GLU A 198 -16.03 -13.38 13.70
N ASP A 199 -16.62 -14.03 14.70
CA ASP A 199 -17.59 -13.43 15.63
C ASP A 199 -16.98 -12.25 16.39
N ILE A 200 -15.81 -12.48 17.00
CA ILE A 200 -15.06 -11.46 17.72
C ILE A 200 -14.70 -10.29 16.81
N ARG A 201 -14.25 -10.58 15.58
CA ARG A 201 -13.86 -9.54 14.62
C ARG A 201 -15.05 -8.70 14.16
N LEU A 202 -16.21 -9.30 13.91
CA LEU A 202 -17.43 -8.59 13.51
C LEU A 202 -17.87 -7.59 14.59
N ILE A 203 -17.95 -8.03 15.86
CA ILE A 203 -18.34 -7.15 16.96
C ILE A 203 -17.27 -6.10 17.25
N ARG A 204 -15.99 -6.46 17.16
CA ARG A 204 -14.89 -5.49 17.27
C ARG A 204 -14.97 -4.40 16.21
N ILE A 205 -15.25 -4.75 14.94
CA ILE A 205 -15.46 -3.79 13.86
C ILE A 205 -16.61 -2.82 14.20
N LYS A 206 -17.74 -3.35 14.66
CA LYS A 206 -18.89 -2.55 15.12
C LYS A 206 -18.47 -1.61 16.24
N PHE A 207 -17.82 -2.13 17.28
CA PHE A 207 -17.36 -1.39 18.45
C PHE A 207 -16.42 -0.23 18.07
N ILE A 208 -15.37 -0.48 17.28
CA ILE A 208 -14.42 0.56 16.86
C ILE A 208 -15.12 1.60 15.98
N SER A 209 -16.01 1.18 15.10
CA SER A 209 -16.78 2.08 14.23
C SER A 209 -17.72 3.01 15.02
N GLU A 210 -18.27 2.54 16.14
CA GLU A 210 -19.16 3.32 16.99
C GLU A 210 -18.41 4.22 17.99
N MET A 211 -17.34 3.71 18.62
CA MET A 211 -16.63 4.39 19.71
C MET A 211 -15.42 5.21 19.23
N GLY A 212 -14.77 4.78 18.14
CA GLY A 212 -13.58 5.44 17.60
C GLY A 212 -13.88 6.63 16.68
N ASN A 213 -15.11 6.74 16.15
CA ASN A 213 -15.49 7.68 15.08
C ASN A 213 -16.82 8.43 15.32
#